data_AF-A0A8H6IK68-F1
#
_entry.id   AF-A0A8H6IK68-F1
#
_cell.length_a   1.000
_cell.length_b   1.000
_cell.length_c   1.000
_cell.angle_alpha   90.00
_cell.angle_beta   90.00
_cell.angle_gamma   90.00
#
_symmetry.space_group_name_H-M   'P 1'
#
loop_
_entity.id
_entity.type
_entity.pdbx_description
1 polymer ?
#
loop_
_entity_poly.entity_id
_entity_poly.type
_entity_poly.pdbx_seq_one_letter_code
_entity_poly.pdbx_strand_id
1 'polypeptide(L)'
;FLWKTVHEGHKIGTYWEKIDSNPLTARMPCTLCQAPVESMTHILFECRASGQETAWQVFNELWDRTGKTKPYITLGTVMGVGLVQIKDERGKIVTGATRLFRILLSETVYAIWLNRCDWRIGKGSDPAKILPPPEVRNRLLRAVNVRLRNDRILTNHRSYGKKALNRKLVERTWYTVLDEAPSSALPPDWATNMGVLVGVGRVRRPPGRNR
;
A
#
# COMPACT_ATOMS: atom_id res chain seq x y z
N PHE A 1 5.64 -1.99 11.25
CA PHE A 1 5.12 -3.25 10.65
C PHE A 1 6.26 -4.18 10.26
N LEU A 2 7.08 -3.80 9.26
CA LEU A 2 8.14 -4.67 8.70
C LEU A 2 9.08 -5.28 9.74
N TRP A 3 9.59 -4.48 10.69
CA TRP A 3 10.44 -4.99 11.78
C TRP A 3 9.77 -6.14 12.56
N LYS A 4 8.50 -5.98 12.94
CA LYS A 4 7.76 -7.05 13.63
C LYS A 4 7.53 -8.27 12.74
N THR A 5 7.41 -8.08 11.43
CA THR A 5 7.29 -9.19 10.47
C THR A 5 8.60 -9.98 10.39
N VAL A 6 9.74 -9.29 10.33
CA VAL A 6 11.08 -9.91 10.30
C VAL A 6 11.39 -10.69 11.59
N HIS A 7 10.98 -10.16 12.74
CA HIS A 7 11.24 -10.75 14.05
C HIS A 7 10.09 -11.59 14.61
N GLU A 8 9.09 -11.94 13.78
CA GLU A 8 7.92 -12.71 14.21
C GLU A 8 7.18 -12.11 15.42
N GLY A 9 7.28 -10.79 15.62
CA GLY A 9 6.74 -10.06 16.77
C GLY A 9 5.26 -9.69 16.67
N HIS A 10 4.54 -10.23 15.68
CA HIS A 10 3.10 -10.01 15.54
C HIS A 10 2.31 -11.08 16.27
N LYS A 11 1.16 -10.69 16.86
CA LYS A 11 0.26 -11.61 17.56
C LYS A 11 -0.62 -12.38 16.56
N ILE A 12 -0.05 -13.39 15.92
CA ILE A 12 -0.67 -14.25 14.89
C ILE A 12 -0.28 -15.72 15.09
N GLY A 13 -1.04 -16.65 14.51
CA GLY A 13 -0.70 -18.07 14.52
C GLY A 13 -0.37 -18.62 15.90
N THR A 14 0.76 -19.32 16.00
CA THR A 14 1.27 -20.01 17.20
C THR A 14 1.54 -19.10 18.39
N TYR A 15 1.58 -17.78 18.20
CA TYR A 15 1.62 -16.83 19.33
C TYR A 15 0.48 -17.07 20.31
N TRP A 16 -0.72 -17.39 19.80
CA TRP A 16 -1.91 -17.59 20.63
C TRP A 16 -1.93 -18.90 21.39
N GLU A 17 -1.15 -19.91 20.99
CA GLU A 17 -1.01 -21.18 21.72
C GLU A 17 -0.30 -21.00 23.06
N LYS A 18 0.65 -20.06 23.12
CA LYS A 18 1.47 -19.80 24.32
C LYS A 18 0.71 -19.09 25.43
N ILE A 19 -0.53 -18.67 25.16
CA ILE A 19 -1.39 -17.99 26.12
C ILE A 19 -2.34 -19.05 26.67
N ASP A 20 -2.05 -19.51 27.89
CA ASP A 20 -2.69 -20.63 28.61
C ASP A 20 -4.14 -20.35 29.04
N SER A 21 -4.84 -19.45 28.35
CA SER A 21 -6.25 -19.11 28.60
C SER A 21 -7.10 -19.47 27.39
N ASN A 22 -7.91 -20.51 27.58
CA ASN A 22 -8.97 -20.93 26.68
C ASN A 22 -10.11 -19.90 26.76
N PRO A 23 -10.03 -18.80 26.00
CA PRO A 23 -10.61 -18.78 24.65
C PRO A 23 -9.71 -18.12 23.56
N LEU A 24 -8.48 -17.71 23.90
CA LEU A 24 -7.63 -16.94 22.97
C LEU A 24 -6.90 -17.81 21.95
N THR A 25 -6.71 -19.10 22.24
CA THR A 25 -6.13 -20.09 21.32
C THR A 25 -6.92 -20.22 20.01
N ALA A 26 -8.24 -19.98 20.04
CA ALA A 26 -9.10 -19.91 18.85
C ALA A 26 -8.69 -18.82 17.84
N ARG A 27 -7.80 -17.90 18.23
CA ARG A 27 -7.24 -16.87 17.34
C ARG A 27 -6.08 -17.36 16.47
N MET A 28 -5.51 -18.53 16.74
CA MET A 28 -4.46 -19.12 15.92
C MET A 28 -4.93 -19.47 14.49
N PRO A 29 -5.98 -20.27 14.28
CA PRO A 29 -6.40 -20.66 12.94
C PRO A 29 -7.16 -19.55 12.23
N CYS A 30 -7.03 -19.45 10.91
CA CYS A 30 -7.94 -18.63 10.11
C CYS A 30 -9.21 -19.43 9.82
N THR A 31 -10.26 -19.22 10.60
CA THR A 31 -11.53 -19.95 10.48
C THR A 31 -12.21 -19.73 9.12
N LEU A 32 -12.09 -18.53 8.56
CA LEU A 32 -12.67 -18.21 7.26
C LEU A 32 -12.00 -18.99 6.12
N CYS A 33 -10.68 -19.13 6.16
CA CYS A 33 -9.91 -19.83 5.11
C CYS A 33 -9.63 -21.30 5.46
N GLN A 34 -10.09 -21.75 6.63
CA GLN A 34 -9.77 -23.08 7.19
C GLN A 34 -8.25 -23.34 7.29
N ALA A 35 -7.45 -22.29 7.41
CA ALA A 35 -6.01 -22.43 7.61
C ALA A 35 -5.74 -22.78 9.08
N PRO A 36 -5.05 -23.90 9.38
CA PRO A 36 -4.83 -24.34 10.77
C PRO A 36 -3.98 -23.34 11.57
N VAL A 37 -3.08 -22.61 10.88
CA VAL A 37 -2.27 -21.55 11.47
C VAL A 37 -2.30 -20.34 10.55
N GLU A 38 -2.78 -19.20 11.06
CA GLU A 38 -2.75 -17.93 10.34
C GLU A 38 -1.33 -17.33 10.35
N SER A 39 -0.57 -17.53 9.26
CA SER A 39 0.78 -16.98 9.08
C SER A 39 0.78 -15.60 8.40
N MET A 40 1.92 -14.89 8.41
CA MET A 40 2.04 -13.64 7.67
C MET A 40 1.89 -13.86 6.15
N THR A 41 2.42 -14.96 5.63
CA THR A 41 2.23 -15.36 4.22
C THR A 41 0.76 -15.51 3.91
N HIS A 42 0.02 -16.23 4.77
CA HIS A 42 -1.42 -16.39 4.63
C HIS A 42 -2.13 -15.03 4.62
N ILE A 43 -1.87 -14.17 5.60
CA ILE A 43 -2.51 -12.85 5.71
C ILE A 43 -2.28 -12.00 4.46
N LEU A 44 -1.04 -11.97 3.96
CA LEU A 44 -0.64 -11.09 2.86
C LEU A 44 -0.99 -11.61 1.47
N PHE A 45 -1.07 -12.92 1.25
CA PHE A 45 -1.16 -13.49 -0.08
C PHE A 45 -2.36 -14.44 -0.31
N GLU A 46 -3.07 -14.83 0.75
CA GLU A 46 -4.11 -15.88 0.65
C GLU A 46 -5.42 -15.50 1.37
N CYS A 47 -5.35 -14.74 2.46
CA CYS A 47 -6.47 -14.55 3.38
C CYS A 47 -7.63 -13.77 2.74
N ARG A 48 -8.82 -14.37 2.70
CA ARG A 48 -10.04 -13.72 2.19
C ARG A 48 -10.51 -12.56 3.07
N ALA A 49 -10.27 -12.63 4.38
CA ALA A 49 -10.69 -11.59 5.32
C ALA A 49 -9.82 -10.32 5.28
N SER A 50 -8.58 -10.43 4.81
CA SER A 50 -7.64 -9.30 4.81
C SER A 50 -7.87 -8.33 3.63
N GLY A 51 -8.68 -8.73 2.65
CA GLY A 51 -8.88 -7.99 1.41
C GLY A 51 -7.63 -7.98 0.51
N GLN A 52 -6.72 -8.93 0.71
CA GLN A 52 -5.43 -8.96 0.00
C GLN A 52 -5.59 -8.98 -1.52
N GLU A 53 -6.55 -9.74 -2.04
CA GLU A 53 -6.80 -9.83 -3.48
C GLU A 53 -7.07 -8.45 -4.11
N THR A 54 -8.03 -7.69 -3.56
CA THR A 54 -8.34 -6.34 -4.04
C THR A 54 -7.19 -5.36 -3.84
N ALA A 55 -6.45 -5.48 -2.73
CA ALA A 55 -5.29 -4.63 -2.48
C ALA A 55 -4.18 -4.88 -3.53
N TRP A 56 -3.90 -6.13 -3.87
CA TRP A 56 -2.93 -6.48 -4.92
C TRP A 56 -3.41 -6.10 -6.32
N GLN A 57 -4.71 -6.20 -6.62
CA GLN A 57 -5.28 -5.69 -7.86
C GLN A 57 -4.98 -4.18 -8.02
N VAL A 58 -5.28 -3.38 -7.00
CA VAL A 58 -5.00 -1.93 -7.00
C VAL A 58 -3.50 -1.64 -7.09
N PHE A 59 -2.66 -2.41 -6.38
CA PHE A 59 -1.21 -2.30 -6.50
C PHE A 59 -0.74 -2.53 -7.95
N ASN A 60 -1.24 -3.58 -8.60
CA ASN A 60 -0.90 -3.91 -9.98
C ASN A 60 -1.39 -2.82 -10.95
N GLU A 61 -2.65 -2.38 -10.83
CA GLU A 61 -3.19 -1.28 -11.62
C GLU A 61 -2.31 -0.03 -11.57
N LEU A 62 -1.81 0.34 -10.38
CA LEU A 62 -0.93 1.49 -10.22
C LEU A 62 0.47 1.23 -10.78
N TRP A 63 1.02 0.03 -10.56
CA TRP A 63 2.35 -0.32 -11.03
C TRP A 63 2.42 -0.41 -12.56
N ASP A 64 1.40 -0.97 -13.21
CA ASP A 64 1.37 -1.19 -14.65
C ASP A 64 1.38 0.14 -15.43
N ARG A 65 0.86 1.22 -14.84
CA ARG A 65 0.96 2.59 -15.39
C ARG A 65 2.40 3.09 -15.55
N THR A 66 3.36 2.47 -14.87
CA THR A 66 4.79 2.83 -15.00
C THR A 66 5.42 2.27 -16.27
N GLY A 67 4.82 1.23 -16.88
CA GLY A 67 5.43 0.47 -17.97
C GLY A 67 6.75 -0.23 -17.60
N LYS A 68 7.01 -0.46 -16.31
CA LYS A 68 8.24 -1.13 -15.84
C LYS A 68 7.95 -2.56 -15.39
N THR A 69 8.91 -3.45 -15.64
CA THR A 69 8.83 -4.84 -15.20
C THR A 69 8.72 -4.90 -13.69
N LYS A 70 7.65 -5.54 -13.21
CA LYS A 70 7.41 -5.79 -11.80
C LYS A 70 8.30 -6.94 -11.32
N PRO A 71 9.06 -6.77 -10.21
CA PRO A 71 9.76 -7.89 -9.60
C PRO A 71 8.76 -8.88 -8.99
N TYR A 72 9.16 -10.15 -8.87
CA TYR A 72 8.35 -11.14 -8.15
C TYR A 72 8.25 -10.77 -6.66
N ILE A 73 7.03 -10.78 -6.13
CA ILE A 73 6.74 -10.36 -4.76
C ILE A 73 6.57 -11.61 -3.90
N THR A 74 7.53 -11.83 -3.00
CA THR A 74 7.46 -12.86 -1.95
C THR A 74 7.40 -12.18 -0.58
N LEU A 75 7.19 -12.96 0.49
CA LEU A 75 7.37 -12.46 1.85
C LEU A 75 8.78 -11.88 2.05
N GLY A 76 9.80 -12.48 1.42
CA GLY A 76 11.18 -11.95 1.40
C GLY A 76 11.26 -10.58 0.73
N THR A 77 10.62 -10.39 -0.43
CA THR A 77 10.54 -9.08 -1.10
C THR A 77 9.85 -8.04 -0.22
N VAL A 78 8.80 -8.42 0.51
CA VAL A 78 8.10 -7.53 1.45
C VAL A 78 9.01 -7.11 2.61
N MET A 79 9.66 -8.06 3.26
CA MET A 79 10.59 -7.78 4.36
C MET A 79 11.79 -6.93 3.91
N GLY A 80 12.32 -7.24 2.72
CA GLY A 80 13.44 -6.57 2.08
C GLY A 80 13.03 -5.39 1.19
N VAL A 81 11.82 -4.82 1.32
CA VAL A 81 11.32 -3.78 0.40
C VAL A 81 12.30 -2.62 0.25
N GLY A 82 12.97 -2.22 1.33
CA GLY A 82 13.97 -1.14 1.31
C GLY A 82 15.20 -1.40 0.42
N LEU A 83 15.45 -2.67 0.04
CA LEU A 83 16.56 -3.10 -0.79
C LEU A 83 16.16 -3.28 -2.26
N VAL A 84 14.86 -3.30 -2.58
CA VAL A 84 14.38 -3.52 -3.95
C VAL A 84 14.89 -2.41 -4.87
N GLN A 85 15.41 -2.78 -6.04
CA GLN A 85 15.88 -1.86 -7.06
C GLN A 85 15.20 -2.19 -8.40
N ILE A 86 14.61 -1.18 -9.02
CA ILE A 86 14.03 -1.29 -10.35
C ILE A 86 15.09 -0.80 -11.34
N LYS A 87 15.48 -1.66 -12.27
CA LYS A 87 16.52 -1.40 -13.26
C LYS A 87 15.90 -1.21 -14.65
N ASP A 88 16.53 -0.38 -15.48
CA ASP A 88 16.23 -0.30 -16.90
C ASP A 88 16.91 -1.44 -17.68
N GLU A 89 16.69 -1.47 -19.00
CA GLU A 89 17.26 -2.46 -19.92
C GLU A 89 18.80 -2.47 -19.92
N ARG A 90 19.43 -1.36 -19.49
CA ARG A 90 20.89 -1.22 -19.38
C ARG A 90 21.40 -1.58 -17.98
N GLY A 91 20.52 -2.07 -17.10
CA GLY A 91 20.86 -2.42 -15.71
C GLY A 91 20.98 -1.23 -14.76
N LYS A 92 20.68 0.00 -15.21
CA LYS A 92 20.78 1.22 -14.38
C LYS A 92 19.53 1.38 -13.52
N ILE A 93 19.72 1.79 -12.26
CA ILE A 93 18.62 2.00 -11.33
C ILE A 93 17.75 3.19 -11.76
N VAL A 94 16.45 2.93 -11.94
CA VAL A 94 15.42 3.93 -12.17
C VAL A 94 14.94 4.43 -10.80
N THR A 95 15.49 5.55 -10.33
CA THR A 95 15.29 6.05 -8.96
C THR A 95 13.82 6.36 -8.64
N GLY A 96 13.10 6.99 -9.57
CA GLY A 96 11.67 7.29 -9.43
C GLY A 96 10.81 6.04 -9.25
N ALA A 97 10.93 5.09 -10.20
CA ALA A 97 10.21 3.83 -10.18
C ALA A 97 10.59 2.95 -8.96
N THR A 98 11.87 2.93 -8.59
CA THR A 98 12.33 2.22 -7.39
C THR A 98 11.66 2.77 -6.14
N ARG A 99 11.63 4.09 -5.99
CA ARG A 99 10.99 4.74 -4.84
C ARG A 99 9.48 4.50 -4.83
N LEU A 100 8.83 4.60 -5.99
CA LEU A 100 7.39 4.33 -6.14
C LEU A 100 7.05 2.89 -5.75
N PHE A 101 7.79 1.91 -6.27
CA PHE A 101 7.59 0.49 -5.95
C PHE A 101 7.64 0.24 -4.44
N ARG A 102 8.64 0.80 -3.77
CA ARG A 102 8.81 0.68 -2.31
C ARG A 102 7.63 1.28 -1.55
N ILE A 103 7.14 2.44 -1.99
CA ILE A 103 5.97 3.09 -1.39
C ILE A 103 4.73 2.22 -1.60
N LEU A 104 4.42 1.86 -2.85
CA LEU A 104 3.23 1.07 -3.18
C LEU A 104 3.24 -0.28 -2.44
N LEU A 105 4.38 -0.98 -2.42
CA LEU A 105 4.47 -2.28 -1.76
C LEU A 105 4.27 -2.14 -0.25
N SER A 106 4.94 -1.18 0.38
CA SER A 106 4.84 -0.96 1.84
C SER A 106 3.43 -0.51 2.27
N GLU A 107 2.77 0.38 1.52
CA GLU A 107 1.40 0.79 1.80
C GLU A 107 0.41 -0.35 1.57
N THR A 108 0.60 -1.16 0.52
CA THR A 108 -0.28 -2.29 0.21
C THR A 108 -0.25 -3.33 1.33
N VAL A 109 0.94 -3.80 1.72
CA VAL A 109 1.04 -4.82 2.77
C VAL A 109 0.57 -4.30 4.12
N TYR A 110 0.79 -3.01 4.42
CA TYR A 110 0.33 -2.44 5.67
C TYR A 110 -1.19 -2.25 5.68
N ALA A 111 -1.81 -1.88 4.55
CA ALA A 111 -3.26 -1.83 4.42
C ALA A 111 -3.90 -3.22 4.60
N ILE A 112 -3.33 -4.26 3.98
CA ILE A 112 -3.78 -5.66 4.16
C ILE A 112 -3.70 -6.07 5.64
N TRP A 113 -2.58 -5.76 6.29
CA TRP A 113 -2.39 -6.01 7.72
C TRP A 113 -3.44 -5.29 8.58
N LEU A 114 -3.69 -4.01 8.32
CA LEU A 114 -4.68 -3.22 9.05
C LEU A 114 -6.10 -3.76 8.86
N ASN A 115 -6.47 -4.14 7.63
CA ASN A 115 -7.77 -4.75 7.35
C ASN A 115 -7.95 -6.07 8.11
N ARG A 116 -6.91 -6.92 8.13
CA ARG A 116 -6.92 -8.14 8.94
C ARG A 116 -7.07 -7.82 10.43
N CYS A 117 -6.35 -6.83 10.96
CA CYS A 117 -6.46 -6.44 12.37
C CYS A 117 -7.86 -5.93 12.72
N ASP A 118 -8.44 -5.07 11.87
CA ASP A 118 -9.80 -4.57 12.01
C ASP A 118 -10.82 -5.72 12.06
N TRP A 119 -10.74 -6.66 11.12
CA TRP A 119 -11.62 -7.82 11.09
C TRP A 119 -11.42 -8.76 12.29
N ARG A 120 -10.17 -9.19 12.53
CA ARG A 120 -9.85 -10.21 13.53
C ARG A 120 -10.05 -9.71 14.96
N ILE A 121 -9.59 -8.50 15.26
CA ILE A 121 -9.55 -7.94 16.62
C ILE A 121 -10.70 -6.96 16.82
N GLY A 122 -10.91 -6.02 15.90
CA GLY A 122 -11.93 -4.98 16.04
C GLY A 122 -13.36 -5.51 15.88
N LYS A 123 -13.57 -6.47 14.97
CA LYS A 123 -14.89 -6.98 14.59
C LYS A 123 -15.14 -8.43 15.06
N GLY A 124 -14.24 -8.98 15.89
CA GLY A 124 -14.42 -10.29 16.49
C GLY A 124 -14.41 -11.47 15.50
N SER A 125 -13.79 -11.32 14.33
CA SER A 125 -13.80 -12.32 13.25
C SER A 125 -15.18 -12.63 12.65
N ASP A 126 -16.12 -11.69 12.74
CA ASP A 126 -17.46 -11.82 12.14
C ASP A 126 -17.38 -11.83 10.59
N PRO A 127 -17.80 -12.92 9.91
CA PRO A 127 -17.78 -13.00 8.45
C PRO A 127 -18.64 -11.92 7.76
N ALA A 128 -19.73 -11.46 8.38
CA ALA A 128 -20.60 -10.42 7.82
C ALA A 128 -19.95 -9.04 7.82
N LYS A 129 -18.87 -8.83 8.58
CA LYS A 129 -18.16 -7.56 8.72
C LYS A 129 -16.83 -7.51 7.96
N ILE A 130 -16.58 -8.50 7.10
CA ILE A 130 -15.45 -8.49 6.17
C ILE A 130 -15.56 -7.25 5.29
N LEU A 131 -14.41 -6.63 5.03
CA LEU A 131 -14.37 -5.38 4.29
C LEU A 131 -14.76 -5.61 2.82
N PRO A 132 -15.73 -4.87 2.27
CA PRO A 132 -16.11 -5.03 0.87
C PRO A 132 -14.99 -4.50 -0.06
N PRO A 133 -14.80 -5.08 -1.26
CA PRO A 133 -13.73 -4.70 -2.19
C PRO A 133 -13.62 -3.19 -2.50
N PRO A 134 -14.72 -2.44 -2.73
CA PRO A 134 -14.63 -1.00 -2.94
C PRO A 134 -14.03 -0.25 -1.75
N GLU A 135 -14.30 -0.69 -0.53
CA GLU A 135 -13.74 -0.06 0.67
C GLU A 135 -12.27 -0.42 0.85
N VAL A 136 -11.85 -1.66 0.56
CA VAL A 136 -10.43 -2.04 0.51
C VAL A 136 -9.66 -1.14 -0.45
N ARG A 137 -10.17 -0.98 -1.68
CA ARG A 137 -9.62 -0.09 -2.70
C ARG A 137 -9.49 1.34 -2.20
N ASN A 138 -10.57 1.91 -1.66
CA ASN A 138 -10.59 3.28 -1.17
C ASN A 138 -9.61 3.51 -0.01
N ARG A 139 -9.46 2.54 0.91
CA ARG A 139 -8.49 2.62 2.01
C ARG A 139 -7.06 2.65 1.47
N LEU A 140 -6.71 1.77 0.54
CA LEU A 140 -5.37 1.74 -0.06
C LEU A 140 -5.09 3.02 -0.86
N LEU A 141 -6.00 3.44 -1.73
CA LEU A 141 -5.84 4.68 -2.48
C LEU A 141 -5.72 5.90 -1.57
N ARG A 142 -6.46 5.94 -0.45
CA ARG A 142 -6.30 7.00 0.56
C ARG A 142 -4.89 7.00 1.14
N ALA A 143 -4.35 5.83 1.50
CA ALA A 143 -2.99 5.72 2.04
C ALA A 143 -1.93 6.19 1.02
N VAL A 144 -2.05 5.77 -0.23
CA VAL A 144 -1.18 6.20 -1.34
C VAL A 144 -1.27 7.72 -1.56
N ASN A 145 -2.48 8.29 -1.57
CA ASN A 145 -2.67 9.74 -1.72
C ASN A 145 -2.10 10.55 -0.53
N VAL A 146 -2.12 9.99 0.69
CA VAL A 146 -1.45 10.60 1.85
C VAL A 146 0.06 10.64 1.64
N ARG A 147 0.67 9.58 1.11
CA ARG A 147 2.11 9.55 0.77
C ARG A 147 2.47 10.60 -0.27
N LEU A 148 1.70 10.70 -1.35
CA LEU A 148 1.85 11.74 -2.37
C LEU A 148 1.77 13.14 -1.74
N ARG A 149 0.76 13.41 -0.90
CA ARG A 149 0.61 14.72 -0.25
C ARG A 149 1.79 15.04 0.67
N ASN A 150 2.24 14.09 1.47
CA ASN A 150 3.38 14.28 2.36
C ASN A 150 4.65 14.57 1.57
N ASP A 151 4.90 13.83 0.49
CA ASP A 151 6.07 14.08 -0.38
C ASP A 151 6.05 15.49 -0.95
N ARG A 152 4.89 15.98 -1.39
CA ARG A 152 4.73 17.36 -1.89
C ARG A 152 5.04 18.39 -0.81
N ILE A 153 4.47 18.23 0.39
CA ILE A 153 4.72 19.13 1.54
C ILE A 153 6.23 19.16 1.85
N LEU A 154 6.88 18.00 1.85
CA LEU A 154 8.30 17.87 2.14
C LEU A 154 9.22 18.48 1.07
N THR A 155 8.72 18.88 -0.10
CA THR A 155 9.52 19.66 -1.08
C THR A 155 9.74 21.12 -0.68
N ASN A 156 9.01 21.63 0.33
CA ASN A 156 9.08 23.03 0.71
C ASN A 156 10.43 23.39 1.36
N HIS A 157 11.33 23.99 0.57
CA HIS A 157 12.65 24.39 1.04
C HIS A 157 12.60 25.53 2.08
N ARG A 158 11.56 26.38 2.08
CA ARG A 158 11.39 27.43 3.11
C ARG A 158 11.17 26.83 4.49
N SER A 159 10.42 25.72 4.56
CA SER A 159 10.11 25.04 5.83
C SER A 159 11.16 24.02 6.24
N TYR A 160 11.75 23.28 5.29
CA TYR A 160 12.61 22.13 5.59
C TYR A 160 14.10 22.33 5.22
N GLY A 161 14.46 23.43 4.56
CA GLY A 161 15.83 23.75 4.17
C GLY A 161 16.54 22.57 3.48
N LYS A 162 17.74 22.22 3.95
CA LYS A 162 18.55 21.10 3.43
C LYS A 162 17.90 19.72 3.58
N LYS A 163 16.86 19.58 4.42
CA LYS A 163 16.11 18.32 4.60
C LYS A 163 14.92 18.21 3.64
N ALA A 164 14.64 19.23 2.83
CA ALA A 164 13.58 19.19 1.84
C ALA A 164 13.82 18.09 0.80
N LEU A 165 12.75 17.41 0.39
CA LEU A 165 12.81 16.46 -0.71
C LEU A 165 13.09 17.18 -2.02
N ASN A 166 13.94 16.57 -2.84
CA ASN A 166 14.22 17.07 -4.18
C ASN A 166 12.94 16.99 -5.03
N ARG A 167 12.50 18.14 -5.56
CA ARG A 167 11.29 18.23 -6.40
C ARG A 167 11.32 17.26 -7.59
N LYS A 168 12.44 17.18 -8.30
CA LYS A 168 12.59 16.27 -9.46
C LYS A 168 12.46 14.80 -9.05
N LEU A 169 12.84 14.44 -7.82
CA LEU A 169 12.64 13.09 -7.32
C LEU A 169 11.16 12.80 -7.09
N VAL A 170 10.42 13.72 -6.47
CA VAL A 170 8.97 13.60 -6.25
C VAL A 170 8.22 13.50 -7.58
N GLU A 171 8.56 14.36 -8.55
CA GLU A 171 8.01 14.29 -9.90
C GLU A 171 8.24 12.91 -10.54
N ARG A 172 9.49 12.43 -10.55
CA ARG A 172 9.85 11.12 -11.10
C ARG A 172 9.21 9.94 -10.36
N THR A 173 8.92 10.06 -9.06
CA THR A 173 8.24 9.00 -8.30
C THR A 173 6.77 8.89 -8.70
N TRP A 174 6.06 10.00 -8.80
CA TRP A 174 4.59 9.98 -8.80
C TRP A 174 3.98 10.22 -10.17
N TYR A 175 4.70 10.84 -11.11
CA TYR A 175 4.14 11.28 -12.40
C TYR A 175 3.31 10.21 -13.12
N THR A 176 3.80 8.98 -13.23
CA THR A 176 3.13 7.92 -13.99
C THR A 176 1.83 7.42 -13.37
N VAL A 177 1.63 7.63 -12.06
CA VAL A 177 0.46 7.13 -11.33
C VAL A 177 -0.60 8.21 -11.06
N LEU A 178 -0.36 9.46 -11.47
CA LEU A 178 -1.34 10.54 -11.38
C LEU A 178 -2.41 10.40 -12.45
N ASP A 179 -3.68 10.60 -12.08
CA ASP A 179 -4.81 10.45 -12.99
C ASP A 179 -4.76 11.41 -14.19
N GLU A 180 -4.11 12.56 -14.05
CA GLU A 180 -3.95 13.57 -15.09
C GLU A 180 -2.75 13.32 -16.02
N ALA A 181 -1.86 12.40 -15.68
CA ALA A 181 -0.64 12.14 -16.45
C ALA A 181 -0.88 11.79 -17.94
N PRO A 182 -1.88 10.97 -18.30
CA PRO A 182 -2.19 10.68 -19.70
C PRO A 182 -2.69 11.89 -20.50
N SER A 183 -3.21 12.92 -19.83
CA SER A 183 -3.81 14.10 -20.47
C SER A 183 -2.85 15.28 -20.62
N SER A 184 -1.59 15.15 -20.16
CA SER A 184 -0.59 16.24 -20.13
C SER A 184 -1.08 17.52 -19.43
N ALA A 185 -2.16 17.43 -18.65
CA ALA A 185 -2.80 18.57 -17.99
C ALA A 185 -2.06 19.03 -16.71
N LEU A 186 -0.95 18.38 -16.35
CA LEU A 186 -0.17 18.71 -15.16
C LEU A 186 0.75 19.91 -15.44
N PRO A 187 0.66 20.98 -14.63
CA PRO A 187 1.63 22.08 -14.69
C PRO A 187 3.07 21.59 -14.51
N PRO A 188 4.08 22.23 -15.10
CA PRO A 188 5.49 21.85 -14.95
C PRO A 188 5.97 21.79 -13.48
N ASP A 189 5.30 22.49 -12.57
CA ASP A 189 5.61 22.61 -11.16
C ASP A 189 4.54 21.97 -10.24
N TRP A 190 3.73 21.03 -10.77
CA TRP A 190 2.62 20.41 -10.05
C TRP A 190 3.03 19.82 -8.68
N ALA A 191 4.28 19.36 -8.55
CA ALA A 191 4.81 18.81 -7.30
C ALA A 191 4.84 19.87 -6.17
N THR A 192 5.03 21.15 -6.51
CA THR A 192 5.05 22.27 -5.58
C THR A 192 3.73 23.05 -5.52
N ASN A 193 2.97 23.06 -6.62
CA ASN A 193 1.71 23.81 -6.69
C ASN A 193 0.54 23.05 -6.04
N MET A 194 0.29 23.31 -4.76
CA MET A 194 -0.71 22.62 -3.92
C MET A 194 -2.16 22.65 -4.46
N GLY A 195 -2.49 23.55 -5.40
CA GLY A 195 -3.88 23.83 -5.79
C GLY A 195 -4.54 22.93 -6.84
N VAL A 196 -3.79 22.17 -7.66
CA VAL A 196 -4.34 21.63 -8.94
C VAL A 196 -4.24 20.10 -9.08
N LEU A 197 -3.89 19.37 -8.02
CA LEU A 197 -3.66 17.91 -8.11
C LEU A 197 -4.87 17.10 -7.61
N VAL A 198 -5.48 16.31 -8.49
CA VAL A 198 -6.66 15.48 -8.21
C VAL A 198 -6.25 14.13 -7.58
N GLY A 199 -5.01 13.66 -7.77
CA GLY A 199 -4.43 12.54 -7.02
C GLY A 199 -4.42 11.22 -7.78
N VAL A 200 -4.43 10.10 -7.05
CA VAL A 200 -4.27 8.74 -7.61
C VAL A 200 -5.56 7.93 -7.47
N GLY A 201 -6.06 7.40 -8.59
CA GLY A 201 -7.07 6.34 -8.65
C GLY A 201 -8.52 6.76 -8.38
N ARG A 202 -8.90 8.01 -8.68
CA ARG A 202 -10.30 8.44 -8.48
C ARG A 202 -11.25 7.80 -9.49
N VAL A 203 -12.40 7.34 -8.99
CA VAL A 203 -13.61 7.23 -9.84
C VAL A 203 -14.08 8.65 -10.11
N ARG A 204 -14.09 9.10 -11.38
CA ARG A 204 -14.65 10.40 -11.75
C ARG A 204 -16.10 10.44 -11.24
N ARG A 205 -16.41 11.32 -10.29
CA ARG A 205 -17.82 11.62 -9.97
C ARG A 205 -18.47 12.10 -11.28
N PRO A 206 -19.67 11.59 -11.64
CA PRO A 206 -20.42 12.16 -12.74
C PRO A 206 -20.52 13.68 -12.54
N PRO A 207 -20.42 14.50 -13.60
CA PRO A 207 -20.63 15.94 -13.47
C PRO A 207 -21.97 16.13 -12.76
N GLY A 208 -21.94 16.81 -11.61
CA GLY A 208 -23.16 17.12 -10.89
C GLY A 208 -24.09 17.83 -11.86
N ARG A 209 -25.32 17.31 -12.02
CA ARG A 209 -26.38 18.07 -12.67
C ARG A 209 -26.52 19.36 -11.87
N ASN A 210 -26.04 20.46 -12.41
CA ASN A 210 -26.41 21.79 -11.95
C ASN A 210 -27.95 21.82 -11.99
N ARG A 211 -28.57 21.94 -10.80
CA ARG A 211 -29.95 22.38 -10.66
C ARG A 211 -29.95 23.88 -10.63
#